data_AF-A0A0N5C2T1-F1
#
_entry.id   AF-A0A0N5C2T1-F1
#
_cell.length_a   1.000
_cell.length_b   1.000
_cell.length_c   1.000
_cell.angle_alpha   90.00
_cell.angle_beta   90.00
_cell.angle_gamma   90.00
#
_symmetry.space_group_name_H-M   'P 1'
#
loop_
_entity.id
_entity.type
_entity.pdbx_description
1 polymer ?
#
loop_
_entity_poly.entity_id
_entity_poly.type
_entity_poly.pdbx_seq_one_letter_code
_entity_poly.pdbx_strand_id
1 'polypeptide(L)'
;MIKVFSLNFLKIEYSHFNKNKKMNYLKESIDIINLVLTITFNFIVILQIHCLKEDNNIKQFSNFIYWQAVVAFLSGIVIYVLKLHIFIIKGYFVILFDFFDTIIFDLTLYRIFYSNSTIMLIMISSLILFFIINYILVIILYIKYHLYMKEYNSIMSNHTKRMHREFNRLLLLQSVIPTFIIGIPVLYYVICLLLQNYEMGELFGTTIQQILSTVCYVNPLLYLVVIIYKLTKCNFKYLGGINVVGSDSRNMG
;
A
#
# COMPACT_ATOMS: atom_id res chain seq x y z
N MET A 1 35.95 22.03 -19.55
CA MET A 1 35.48 21.77 -18.16
C MET A 1 34.40 20.69 -18.09
N ILE A 2 33.33 20.76 -18.90
CA ILE A 2 32.20 19.79 -18.90
C ILE A 2 32.64 18.34 -19.18
N LYS A 3 33.54 18.09 -20.15
CA LYS A 3 34.06 16.73 -20.46
C LYS A 3 34.89 16.10 -19.34
N VAL A 4 35.68 16.90 -18.60
CA VAL A 4 36.51 16.39 -17.49
C VAL A 4 35.63 16.06 -16.28
N PHE A 5 34.56 16.84 -16.08
CA PHE A 5 33.56 16.53 -15.06
C PHE A 5 32.83 15.22 -15.35
N SER A 6 32.49 14.94 -16.62
CA SER A 6 31.79 13.71 -16.99
C SER A 6 32.63 12.44 -16.81
N LEU A 7 33.94 12.50 -17.12
CA LEU A 7 34.85 11.36 -16.97
C LEU A 7 35.14 10.98 -15.50
N ASN A 8 35.34 11.98 -14.64
CA ASN A 8 35.52 11.72 -13.20
C ASN A 8 34.23 11.25 -12.54
N PHE A 9 33.07 11.74 -13.01
CA PHE A 9 31.76 11.27 -12.55
C PHE A 9 31.53 9.80 -12.90
N LEU A 10 31.78 9.41 -14.17
CA LEU A 10 31.67 8.03 -14.64
C LEU A 10 32.58 7.07 -13.84
N LYS A 11 33.79 7.49 -13.49
CA LYS A 11 34.75 6.65 -12.75
C LYS A 11 34.33 6.43 -11.29
N ILE A 12 33.75 7.44 -10.64
CA ILE A 12 33.19 7.33 -9.29
C ILE A 12 31.96 6.42 -9.31
N GLU A 13 31.04 6.61 -10.28
CA GLU A 13 29.87 5.75 -10.52
C GLU A 13 30.30 4.28 -10.66
N TYR A 14 31.31 3.99 -11.49
CA TYR A 14 31.74 2.61 -11.76
C TYR A 14 32.28 1.90 -10.51
N SER A 15 33.02 2.62 -9.65
CA SER A 15 33.53 2.03 -8.40
C SER A 15 32.40 1.76 -7.39
N HIS A 16 31.41 2.64 -7.33
CA HIS A 16 30.25 2.51 -6.44
C HIS A 16 29.31 1.39 -6.91
N PHE A 17 29.18 1.24 -8.23
CA PHE A 17 28.39 0.21 -8.89
C PHE A 17 28.87 -1.21 -8.54
N ASN A 18 30.17 -1.46 -8.57
CA ASN A 18 30.71 -2.81 -8.36
C ASN A 18 30.59 -3.28 -6.90
N LYS A 19 30.69 -2.37 -5.92
CA LYS A 19 30.52 -2.69 -4.49
C LYS A 19 29.05 -3.00 -4.14
N ASN A 20 28.10 -2.51 -4.93
CA ASN A 20 26.66 -2.64 -4.67
C ASN A 20 25.98 -3.84 -5.35
N LYS A 21 26.72 -4.69 -6.09
CA LYS A 21 26.12 -5.80 -6.84
C LYS A 21 25.28 -6.76 -5.98
N LYS A 22 25.75 -7.14 -4.79
CA LYS A 22 25.00 -8.01 -3.86
C LYS A 22 23.73 -7.31 -3.33
N MET A 23 23.81 -6.01 -3.06
CA MET A 23 22.67 -5.25 -2.54
C MET A 23 21.59 -5.06 -3.62
N ASN A 24 21.98 -4.93 -4.89
CA ASN A 24 21.05 -4.84 -6.01
C ASN A 24 20.22 -6.13 -6.17
N TYR A 25 20.83 -7.31 -6.07
CA TYR A 25 20.09 -8.58 -6.13
C TYR A 25 19.03 -8.71 -5.03
N LEU A 26 19.35 -8.26 -3.80
CA LEU A 26 18.38 -8.28 -2.71
C LEU A 26 17.20 -7.35 -3.02
N LYS A 27 17.47 -6.14 -3.54
CA LYS A 27 16.44 -5.17 -3.88
C LYS A 27 15.51 -5.69 -4.98
N GLU A 28 16.08 -6.23 -6.05
CA GLU A 28 15.32 -6.85 -7.14
C GLU A 28 14.47 -8.02 -6.64
N SER A 29 15.02 -8.83 -5.73
CA SER A 29 14.27 -9.94 -5.13
C SER A 29 13.08 -9.43 -4.32
N ILE A 30 13.24 -8.36 -3.53
CA ILE A 30 12.15 -7.73 -2.78
C ILE A 30 11.08 -7.20 -3.73
N ASP A 31 11.46 -6.52 -4.81
CA ASP A 31 10.52 -5.98 -5.79
C ASP A 31 9.70 -7.09 -6.47
N ILE A 32 10.36 -8.19 -6.83
CA ILE A 32 9.70 -9.38 -7.40
C ILE A 32 8.74 -10.00 -6.38
N ILE A 33 9.17 -10.17 -5.12
CA ILE A 33 8.31 -10.70 -4.05
C ILE A 33 7.09 -9.81 -3.87
N ASN A 34 7.26 -8.49 -3.82
CA ASN A 34 6.16 -7.54 -3.66
C ASN A 34 5.17 -7.61 -4.82
N LEU A 35 5.65 -7.73 -6.06
CA LEU A 35 4.80 -7.93 -7.23
C LEU A 35 3.99 -9.23 -7.13
N VAL A 36 4.67 -10.34 -6.84
CA VAL A 36 4.04 -11.67 -6.72
C VAL A 36 2.98 -11.66 -5.63
N LEU A 37 3.27 -11.10 -4.46
CA LEU A 37 2.31 -10.96 -3.36
C LEU A 37 1.12 -10.07 -3.75
N THR A 38 1.37 -8.96 -4.44
CA THR A 38 0.32 -8.06 -4.93
C THR A 38 -0.61 -8.77 -5.89
N ILE A 39 -0.07 -9.48 -6.88
CA ILE A 39 -0.86 -10.26 -7.85
C ILE A 39 -1.65 -11.35 -7.12
N THR A 40 -0.98 -12.13 -6.28
CA THR A 40 -1.56 -13.31 -5.63
C THR A 40 -2.68 -12.90 -4.67
N PHE A 41 -2.46 -11.95 -3.77
CA PHE A 41 -3.48 -11.56 -2.80
C PHE A 41 -4.65 -10.84 -3.46
N ASN A 42 -4.44 -9.92 -4.40
CA ASN A 42 -5.57 -9.28 -5.10
C ASN A 42 -6.38 -10.31 -5.90
N PHE A 43 -5.73 -11.29 -6.54
CA PHE A 43 -6.43 -12.35 -7.26
C PHE A 43 -7.28 -13.23 -6.33
N ILE A 44 -6.73 -13.65 -5.18
CA ILE A 44 -7.49 -14.40 -4.17
C ILE A 44 -8.71 -13.60 -3.68
N VAL A 45 -8.54 -12.30 -3.43
CA VAL A 45 -9.65 -11.42 -3.02
C VAL A 45 -10.73 -11.35 -4.09
N ILE A 46 -10.35 -11.18 -5.35
CA ILE A 46 -11.29 -11.16 -6.49
C ILE A 46 -12.06 -12.48 -6.58
N LEU A 47 -11.39 -13.63 -6.49
CA LEU A 47 -12.03 -14.95 -6.51
C LEU A 47 -13.00 -15.12 -5.34
N GLN A 48 -12.60 -14.73 -4.12
CA GLN A 48 -13.46 -14.81 -2.94
C GLN A 48 -14.72 -13.94 -3.09
N ILE A 49 -14.58 -12.72 -3.60
CA ILE A 49 -15.72 -11.83 -3.84
C ILE A 49 -16.65 -12.41 -4.90
N HIS A 50 -16.10 -13.01 -5.96
CA HIS A 50 -16.90 -13.67 -6.98
C HIS A 50 -17.75 -14.81 -6.40
N CYS A 51 -17.20 -15.60 -5.47
CA CYS A 51 -17.94 -16.65 -4.77
C CYS A 51 -19.00 -16.12 -3.78
N LEU A 52 -18.84 -14.90 -3.26
CA LEU A 52 -19.76 -14.30 -2.27
C LEU A 52 -20.91 -13.49 -2.89
N LYS A 53 -20.99 -13.41 -4.23
CA LYS A 53 -21.87 -12.48 -4.97
C LYS A 53 -23.38 -12.78 -4.85
N GLU A 54 -23.78 -13.90 -4.26
CA GLU A 54 -25.19 -14.33 -4.21
C GLU A 54 -26.04 -13.57 -3.17
N ASP A 55 -25.46 -12.93 -2.15
CA ASP A 55 -26.22 -12.17 -1.15
C ASP A 55 -26.44 -10.71 -1.58
N ASN A 56 -27.70 -10.36 -1.90
CA ASN A 56 -28.11 -9.00 -2.28
C ASN A 56 -27.74 -7.94 -1.22
N ASN A 57 -27.68 -8.29 0.06
CA ASN A 57 -27.33 -7.36 1.13
C ASN A 57 -25.83 -6.98 1.12
N ILE A 58 -24.99 -7.85 0.58
CA ILE A 58 -23.52 -7.70 0.57
C ILE A 58 -23.03 -7.20 -0.79
N LYS A 59 -23.91 -7.13 -1.80
CA LYS A 59 -23.56 -6.78 -3.18
C LYS A 59 -22.82 -5.44 -3.31
N GLN A 60 -23.27 -4.39 -2.62
CA GLN A 60 -22.61 -3.07 -2.69
C GLN A 60 -21.21 -3.10 -2.06
N PHE A 61 -21.06 -3.77 -0.91
CA PHE A 61 -19.78 -3.93 -0.22
C PHE A 61 -18.80 -4.77 -1.06
N SER A 62 -19.27 -5.88 -1.60
CA SER A 62 -18.51 -6.76 -2.48
C SER A 62 -18.00 -6.02 -3.71
N ASN A 63 -18.85 -5.21 -4.36
CA ASN A 63 -18.45 -4.39 -5.49
C ASN A 63 -17.36 -3.38 -5.12
N PHE A 64 -17.47 -2.75 -3.95
CA PHE A 64 -16.46 -1.79 -3.49
C PHE A 64 -15.08 -2.44 -3.32
N ILE A 65 -15.02 -3.59 -2.63
CA ILE A 65 -13.74 -4.30 -2.42
C ILE A 65 -13.19 -4.82 -3.74
N TYR A 66 -14.06 -5.28 -4.64
CA TYR A 66 -13.65 -5.75 -5.97
C TYR A 66 -12.91 -4.63 -6.72
N TRP A 67 -13.49 -3.42 -6.75
CA TRP A 67 -12.84 -2.27 -7.37
C TRP A 67 -11.54 -1.87 -6.69
N GLN A 68 -11.48 -1.93 -5.35
CA GLN A 68 -10.22 -1.69 -4.63
C GLN A 68 -9.14 -2.71 -5.01
N ALA A 69 -9.48 -3.99 -5.13
CA ALA A 69 -8.54 -5.04 -5.50
C ALA A 69 -8.06 -4.89 -6.96
N VAL A 70 -8.95 -4.54 -7.88
CA VAL A 70 -8.58 -4.25 -9.28
C VAL A 70 -7.65 -3.05 -9.38
N VAL A 71 -7.95 -1.95 -8.69
CA VAL A 71 -7.09 -0.76 -8.68
C VAL A 71 -5.74 -1.06 -8.04
N ALA A 72 -5.71 -1.80 -6.93
CA ALA A 72 -4.46 -2.19 -6.27
C ALA A 72 -3.60 -3.11 -7.17
N PHE A 73 -4.22 -4.04 -7.88
CA PHE A 73 -3.56 -4.90 -8.86
C PHE A 73 -2.91 -4.09 -9.99
N LEU A 74 -3.67 -3.17 -10.62
CA LEU A 74 -3.14 -2.31 -11.67
C LEU A 74 -2.02 -1.39 -11.16
N SER A 75 -2.20 -0.80 -9.97
CA SER A 75 -1.18 0.04 -9.33
C SER A 75 0.11 -0.74 -9.07
N GLY A 76 0.01 -2.00 -8.63
CA GLY A 76 1.18 -2.86 -8.40
C GLY A 76 1.98 -3.12 -9.67
N ILE A 77 1.30 -3.40 -10.78
CA ILE A 77 1.93 -3.55 -12.10
C ILE A 77 2.60 -2.24 -12.52
N VAL A 78 1.91 -1.11 -12.40
CA VAL A 78 2.47 0.20 -12.78
C VAL A 78 3.70 0.54 -11.95
N ILE A 79 3.68 0.31 -10.63
CA ILE A 79 4.82 0.58 -9.74
C ILE A 79 6.00 -0.32 -10.10
N TYR A 80 5.76 -1.60 -10.36
CA TYR A 80 6.80 -2.55 -10.75
C TYR A 80 7.40 -2.22 -12.12
N VAL A 81 6.55 -1.93 -13.12
CA VAL A 81 6.99 -1.59 -14.47
C VAL A 81 7.72 -0.26 -14.48
N LEU A 82 7.22 0.80 -13.83
CA LEU A 82 7.87 2.11 -13.90
C LEU A 82 9.19 2.18 -13.13
N LYS A 83 9.42 1.27 -12.16
CA LYS A 83 10.60 1.15 -11.29
C LYS A 83 11.43 2.44 -11.21
N LEU A 84 10.90 3.35 -10.40
CA LEU A 84 11.42 4.70 -10.23
C LEU A 84 12.50 4.70 -9.15
N HIS A 85 13.73 5.06 -9.50
CA HIS A 85 14.83 5.28 -8.57
C HIS A 85 15.05 6.78 -8.36
N ILE A 86 15.08 7.22 -7.11
CA ILE A 86 15.37 8.60 -6.75
C ILE A 86 16.76 8.65 -6.13
N PHE A 87 17.67 9.37 -6.78
CA PHE A 87 19.01 9.63 -6.26
C PHE A 87 19.15 11.10 -5.91
N ILE A 88 19.93 11.38 -4.86
CA ILE A 88 20.29 12.75 -4.49
C ILE A 88 21.80 12.85 -4.55
N ILE A 89 22.31 13.63 -5.50
CA ILE A 89 23.74 13.78 -5.70
C ILE A 89 24.06 15.26 -5.54
N LYS A 90 24.80 15.63 -4.49
CA LYS A 90 25.26 17.00 -4.24
C LYS A 90 24.13 18.06 -4.26
N GLY A 91 22.95 17.71 -3.74
CA GLY A 91 21.78 18.59 -3.71
C GLY A 91 20.90 18.55 -4.97
N TYR A 92 21.25 17.75 -5.97
CA TYR A 92 20.44 17.55 -7.17
C TYR A 92 19.61 16.28 -7.04
N PHE A 93 18.32 16.37 -7.39
CA PHE A 93 17.45 15.20 -7.48
C PHE A 93 17.53 14.62 -8.88
N VAL A 94 17.86 13.34 -8.95
CA VAL A 94 17.92 12.56 -10.18
C VAL A 94 16.87 11.46 -10.06
N ILE A 95 15.81 11.59 -10.85
CA ILE A 95 14.79 10.55 -10.99
C ILE A 95 15.17 9.71 -12.20
N LEU A 96 15.38 8.42 -11.98
CA LEU A 96 15.74 7.44 -13.01
C LEU A 96 14.60 6.43 -13.15
N PHE A 97 14.17 6.17 -14.38
CA PHE A 97 13.15 5.19 -14.71
C PHE A 97 13.81 3.94 -15.30
N ASP A 98 13.89 2.85 -14.53
CA ASP A 98 14.67 1.64 -14.86
C ASP A 98 14.15 0.92 -16.12
N PHE A 99 12.83 0.95 -16.37
CA PHE A 99 12.22 0.27 -17.52
C PHE A 99 12.65 0.86 -18.87
N PHE A 100 13.01 2.14 -18.88
CA PHE A 100 13.51 2.78 -20.08
C PHE A 100 15.03 2.60 -20.23
N ASP A 101 15.77 2.23 -19.18
CA ASP A 101 17.23 2.22 -19.22
C ASP A 101 17.80 1.21 -20.24
N THR A 102 17.16 0.06 -20.48
CA THR A 102 17.72 -0.93 -21.45
C THR A 102 17.45 -0.62 -22.92
N ILE A 103 16.37 0.11 -23.24
CA ILE A 103 15.99 0.44 -24.62
C ILE A 103 16.34 1.91 -24.97
N ILE A 104 16.47 2.79 -23.97
CA ILE A 104 16.70 4.25 -24.09
C ILE A 104 18.11 4.64 -23.62
N PHE A 105 19.03 3.71 -23.35
CA PHE A 105 20.42 4.07 -22.96
C PHE A 105 21.16 4.87 -24.05
N ASP A 106 20.70 4.84 -25.31
CA ASP A 106 21.22 5.70 -26.40
C ASP A 106 20.65 7.14 -26.35
N LEU A 107 19.54 7.37 -25.65
CA LEU A 107 18.89 8.67 -25.48
C LEU A 107 19.28 9.25 -24.12
N THR A 108 20.55 9.64 -24.01
CA THR A 108 21.19 10.37 -22.90
C THR A 108 20.57 11.75 -22.57
N LEU A 109 19.35 12.04 -23.02
CA LEU A 109 18.72 13.37 -23.04
C LEU A 109 17.58 13.58 -22.02
N TYR A 110 17.16 12.57 -21.26
CA TYR A 110 16.06 12.70 -20.28
C TYR A 110 16.47 12.57 -18.80
N ARG A 111 17.75 12.79 -18.45
CA ARG A 111 18.11 13.14 -17.07
C ARG A 111 17.65 14.58 -16.81
N ILE A 112 16.42 14.76 -16.33
CA ILE A 112 15.97 16.07 -15.88
C ILE A 112 16.66 16.36 -14.53
N PHE A 113 17.81 17.02 -14.60
CA PHE A 113 18.50 17.54 -13.42
C PHE A 113 17.72 18.73 -12.89
N TYR A 114 16.86 18.50 -11.89
CA TYR A 114 16.23 19.59 -11.17
C TYR A 114 17.19 20.12 -10.10
N SER A 115 17.89 21.21 -10.45
CA SER A 115 18.85 21.93 -9.60
C SER A 115 18.23 23.10 -8.83
N ASN A 116 16.90 23.19 -8.73
CA ASN A 116 16.27 24.35 -8.12
C ASN A 116 15.76 24.01 -6.72
N SER A 117 16.32 24.67 -5.70
CA SER A 117 15.90 24.55 -4.30
C SER A 117 14.39 24.81 -4.12
N THR A 118 13.82 25.65 -4.98
CA THR A 118 12.38 25.95 -5.05
C THR A 118 11.54 24.74 -5.44
N ILE A 119 11.94 23.99 -6.46
CA ILE A 119 11.23 22.79 -6.94
C ILE A 119 11.25 21.71 -5.87
N MET A 120 12.38 21.57 -5.18
CA MET A 120 12.51 20.65 -4.07
C MET A 120 11.57 20.96 -2.92
N LEU A 121 11.45 22.24 -2.56
CA LEU A 121 10.52 22.68 -1.54
C LEU A 121 9.07 22.46 -1.97
N ILE A 122 8.74 22.68 -3.25
CA ILE A 122 7.43 22.39 -3.82
C ILE A 122 7.11 20.89 -3.73
N MET A 123 8.06 20.01 -4.10
CA MET A 123 7.86 18.56 -4.01
C MET A 123 7.62 18.11 -2.57
N ILE A 124 8.46 18.55 -1.62
CA ILE A 124 8.30 18.23 -0.19
C ILE A 124 6.95 18.76 0.33
N SER A 125 6.60 20.00 -0.01
CA SER A 125 5.33 20.62 0.38
C SER A 125 4.13 19.83 -0.15
N SER A 126 4.17 19.43 -1.43
CA SER A 126 3.12 18.63 -2.06
C SER A 126 2.93 17.27 -1.39
N LEU A 127 4.04 16.65 -0.96
CA LEU A 127 4.02 15.37 -0.26
C LEU A 127 3.44 15.50 1.16
N ILE A 128 3.81 16.55 1.91
CA ILE A 128 3.22 16.84 3.23
C ILE A 128 1.72 17.10 3.08
N LEU A 129 1.33 17.91 2.09
CA LEU A 129 -0.06 18.23 1.80
C LEU A 129 -0.86 16.96 1.47
N PHE A 130 -0.30 16.04 0.68
CA PHE A 130 -0.92 14.76 0.37
C PHE A 130 -1.23 13.95 1.63
N PHE A 131 -0.29 13.85 2.58
CA PHE A 131 -0.57 13.14 3.84
C PHE A 131 -1.65 13.84 4.67
N ILE A 132 -1.60 15.17 4.79
CA ILE A 132 -2.61 15.95 5.53
C ILE A 132 -4.01 15.69 4.95
N ILE A 133 -4.15 15.77 3.62
CA ILE A 133 -5.43 15.52 2.94
C ILE A 133 -5.92 14.10 3.21
N ASN A 134 -5.05 13.08 3.10
CA ASN A 134 -5.43 11.69 3.37
C ASN A 134 -5.88 11.49 4.83
N TYR A 135 -5.16 12.06 5.80
CA TYR A 135 -5.57 11.99 7.20
C TYR A 135 -6.92 12.66 7.45
N ILE A 136 -7.15 13.85 6.89
CA ILE A 136 -8.44 14.56 6.99
C ILE A 136 -9.55 13.71 6.37
N LEU A 137 -9.33 13.11 5.19
CA LEU A 137 -10.31 12.24 4.54
C LEU A 137 -10.67 11.03 5.41
N VAL A 138 -9.69 10.37 6.04
CA VAL A 138 -9.94 9.25 6.96
C VAL A 138 -10.79 9.70 8.16
N ILE A 139 -10.50 10.86 8.74
CA ILE A 139 -11.27 11.42 9.86
C ILE A 139 -12.70 11.77 9.43
N ILE A 140 -12.88 12.43 8.28
CA ILE A 140 -14.21 12.76 7.74
C ILE A 140 -15.02 11.49 7.50
N LEU A 141 -14.40 10.47 6.89
CA LEU A 141 -15.06 9.19 6.63
C LEU A 141 -15.49 8.51 7.94
N TYR A 142 -14.64 8.53 8.97
CA TYR A 142 -14.96 8.03 10.30
C TYR A 142 -16.17 8.75 10.93
N ILE A 143 -16.15 10.09 10.92
CA ILE A 143 -17.23 10.91 11.49
C ILE A 143 -18.55 10.66 10.74
N LYS A 144 -18.51 10.73 9.40
CA LYS A 144 -19.68 10.51 8.54
C LYS A 144 -20.30 9.14 8.79
N TYR A 145 -19.48 8.10 8.90
CA TYR A 145 -19.95 6.76 9.22
C TYR A 145 -20.58 6.69 10.62
N HIS A 146 -19.94 7.30 11.63
CA HIS A 146 -20.47 7.29 12.99
C HIS A 146 -21.83 7.99 13.09
N LEU A 147 -22.00 9.13 12.42
CA LEU A 147 -23.28 9.84 12.33
C LEU A 147 -24.35 8.99 11.63
N TYR A 148 -24.01 8.39 10.48
CA TYR A 148 -24.91 7.48 9.76
C TYR A 148 -25.38 6.32 10.65
N MET A 149 -24.46 5.68 11.37
CA MET A 149 -24.84 4.58 12.28
C MET A 149 -25.73 5.03 13.44
N LYS A 150 -25.59 6.27 13.91
CA LYS A 150 -26.43 6.84 14.96
C LYS A 150 -27.85 7.12 14.46
N GLU A 151 -27.96 7.71 13.27
CA GLU A 151 -29.24 8.09 12.65
C GLU A 151 -30.09 6.87 12.30
N TYR A 152 -29.49 5.85 11.66
CA TYR A 152 -30.22 4.67 11.19
C TYR A 152 -30.28 3.52 12.22
N ASN A 153 -29.81 3.75 13.46
CA ASN A 153 -29.76 2.71 14.49
C ASN A 153 -31.16 2.17 14.85
N SER A 154 -32.22 2.98 14.84
CA SER A 154 -33.56 2.50 15.21
C SER A 154 -34.21 1.64 14.13
N ILE A 155 -33.87 1.89 12.86
CA ILE A 155 -34.52 1.28 11.69
C ILE A 155 -33.80 -0.01 11.26
N MET A 156 -32.49 -0.09 11.45
CA MET A 156 -31.70 -1.24 11.00
C MET A 156 -31.90 -2.48 11.88
N SER A 157 -31.94 -3.65 11.22
CA SER A 157 -31.87 -4.94 11.92
C SER A 157 -30.52 -5.11 12.64
N ASN A 158 -30.49 -5.91 13.70
CA ASN A 158 -29.26 -6.23 14.43
C ASN A 158 -28.19 -6.89 13.53
N HIS A 159 -28.63 -7.66 12.54
CA HIS A 159 -27.75 -8.28 11.55
C HIS A 159 -27.05 -7.23 10.67
N THR A 160 -27.83 -6.30 10.09
CA THR A 160 -27.33 -5.21 9.25
C THR A 160 -26.37 -4.30 10.00
N LYS A 161 -26.68 -3.93 11.25
CA LYS A 161 -25.79 -3.13 12.11
C LYS A 161 -24.43 -3.77 12.33
N ARG A 162 -24.43 -5.08 12.57
CA ARG A 162 -23.19 -5.82 12.78
C ARG A 162 -22.35 -5.84 11.51
N MET A 163 -22.98 -6.07 10.35
CA MET A 163 -22.29 -6.06 9.06
C MET A 163 -21.65 -4.70 8.76
N HIS A 164 -22.37 -3.59 8.95
CA HIS A 164 -21.81 -2.25 8.77
C HIS A 164 -20.64 -1.98 9.71
N ARG A 165 -20.76 -2.36 11.00
CA ARG A 165 -19.68 -2.17 11.98
C ARG A 165 -18.41 -2.93 11.59
N GLU A 166 -18.56 -4.17 11.13
CA GLU A 166 -17.45 -4.99 10.66
C GLU A 166 -16.81 -4.38 9.40
N PHE A 167 -17.63 -3.95 8.44
CA PHE A 167 -17.15 -3.28 7.22
C PHE A 167 -16.38 -2.01 7.54
N ASN A 168 -16.93 -1.12 8.38
CA ASN A 168 -16.24 0.12 8.71
C ASN A 168 -14.94 -0.12 9.48
N ARG A 169 -14.89 -1.12 10.36
CA ARG A 169 -13.64 -1.50 11.01
C ARG A 169 -12.59 -1.94 9.99
N LEU A 170 -12.99 -2.71 8.98
CA LEU A 170 -12.11 -3.10 7.89
C LEU A 170 -11.62 -1.88 7.10
N LEU A 171 -12.52 -0.97 6.70
CA LEU A 171 -12.16 0.26 5.98
C LEU A 171 -11.15 1.10 6.75
N LEU A 172 -11.39 1.30 8.05
CA LEU A 172 -10.48 2.06 8.90
C LEU A 172 -9.12 1.38 9.00
N LEU A 173 -9.06 0.05 9.16
CA LEU A 173 -7.78 -0.66 9.19
C LEU A 173 -7.03 -0.51 7.86
N GLN A 174 -7.73 -0.67 6.73
CA GLN A 174 -7.15 -0.52 5.39
C GLN A 174 -6.75 0.92 5.06
N SER A 175 -7.34 1.94 5.68
CA SER A 175 -6.91 3.32 5.46
C SER A 175 -5.79 3.74 6.42
N VAL A 176 -5.89 3.33 7.68
CA VAL A 176 -4.96 3.74 8.73
C VAL A 176 -3.62 3.03 8.59
N ILE A 177 -3.62 1.71 8.43
CA ILE A 177 -2.38 0.91 8.44
C ILE A 177 -1.42 1.32 7.31
N PRO A 178 -1.83 1.39 6.03
CA PRO A 178 -0.94 1.86 4.97
C PRO A 178 -0.44 3.29 5.20
N THR A 179 -1.30 4.18 5.69
CA THR A 179 -0.90 5.57 5.96
C THR A 179 0.22 5.64 7.00
N PHE A 180 0.17 4.81 8.04
CA PHE A 180 1.26 4.72 9.02
C PHE A 180 2.51 4.04 8.46
N ILE A 181 2.36 2.92 7.73
CA ILE A 181 3.47 2.17 7.14
C ILE A 181 4.28 3.06 6.17
N ILE A 182 3.61 3.89 5.38
CA ILE A 182 4.27 4.81 4.43
C ILE A 182 4.69 6.10 5.12
N GLY A 183 3.81 6.68 5.94
CA GLY A 183 3.96 8.02 6.48
C GLY A 183 5.20 8.17 7.37
N ILE A 184 5.50 7.16 8.19
CA ILE A 184 6.65 7.22 9.11
C ILE A 184 7.99 7.25 8.31
N PRO A 185 8.28 6.29 7.40
CA PRO A 185 9.49 6.35 6.58
C PRO A 185 9.61 7.62 5.73
N VAL A 186 8.51 8.08 5.16
CA VAL A 186 8.52 9.28 4.32
C VAL A 186 8.78 10.54 5.14
N LEU A 187 8.18 10.69 6.32
CA LEU A 187 8.48 11.81 7.21
C LEU A 187 9.94 11.80 7.66
N TYR A 188 10.45 10.62 8.03
CA TYR A 188 11.86 10.45 8.39
C TYR A 188 12.78 10.90 7.25
N TYR A 189 12.47 10.49 6.02
CA TYR A 189 13.21 10.92 4.84
C TYR A 189 13.18 12.42 4.61
N VAL A 190 12.01 13.05 4.71
CA VAL A 190 11.88 14.50 4.59
C VAL A 190 12.74 15.21 5.65
N ILE A 191 12.76 14.72 6.89
CA ILE A 191 13.62 15.27 7.95
C ILE A 191 15.10 15.15 7.56
N CYS A 192 15.55 13.99 7.05
CA CYS A 192 16.92 13.83 6.56
C CYS A 192 17.27 14.82 5.45
N LEU A 193 16.35 15.09 4.53
CA LEU A 193 16.53 16.08 3.47
C LEU A 193 16.64 17.50 4.01
N LEU A 194 15.79 17.88 4.97
CA LEU A 194 15.82 19.19 5.60
C LEU A 194 17.11 19.43 6.38
N LEU A 195 17.66 18.38 7.00
CA LEU A 195 18.96 18.41 7.69
C LEU A 195 20.17 18.31 6.74
N GLN A 196 19.94 18.28 5.42
CA GLN A 196 20.99 18.15 4.39
C GLN A 196 21.86 16.89 4.55
N ASN A 197 21.32 15.83 5.17
CA ASN A 197 22.02 14.56 5.31
C ASN A 197 21.82 13.70 4.05
N TYR A 198 22.52 14.07 2.98
CA TYR A 198 22.35 13.47 1.66
C TYR A 198 22.78 12.01 1.58
N GLU A 199 23.78 11.59 2.38
CA GLU A 199 24.24 10.19 2.42
C GLU A 199 23.12 9.25 2.89
N MET A 200 22.39 9.67 3.93
CA MET A 200 21.20 8.93 4.39
C MET A 200 20.07 9.02 3.37
N GLY A 201 19.88 10.17 2.73
CA GLY A 201 18.89 10.33 1.65
C GLY A 201 19.08 9.33 0.50
N GLU A 202 20.31 9.07 0.09
CA GLU A 202 20.60 8.09 -0.98
C GLU A 202 20.22 6.65 -0.54
N LEU A 203 20.56 6.27 0.68
CA LEU A 203 20.24 4.95 1.25
C LEU A 203 18.72 4.74 1.40
N PHE A 204 18.01 5.75 1.92
CA PHE A 204 16.59 5.63 2.23
C PHE A 204 15.67 5.81 1.03
N GLY A 205 16.06 6.56 0.00
CA GLY A 205 15.21 6.84 -1.17
C GLY A 205 14.70 5.56 -1.84
N THR A 206 15.61 4.61 -2.10
CA THR A 206 15.24 3.29 -2.66
C THR A 206 14.39 2.46 -1.70
N THR A 207 14.69 2.49 -0.40
CA THR A 207 13.94 1.75 0.62
C THR A 207 12.50 2.24 0.73
N ILE A 208 12.26 3.56 0.60
CA ILE A 208 10.92 4.14 0.63
C ILE A 208 10.11 3.72 -0.59
N GLN A 209 10.72 3.66 -1.77
CA GLN A 209 10.06 3.13 -2.96
C GLN A 209 9.62 1.67 -2.74
N GLN A 210 10.46 0.86 -2.11
CA GLN A 210 10.11 -0.52 -1.76
C GLN A 210 8.96 -0.56 -0.77
N ILE A 211 8.98 0.26 0.29
CA ILE A 211 7.87 0.36 1.25
C ILE A 211 6.58 0.80 0.55
N LEU A 212 6.64 1.77 -0.37
CA LEU A 212 5.48 2.19 -1.16
C LEU A 212 4.92 1.03 -1.98
N SER A 213 5.77 0.19 -2.59
CA SER A 213 5.31 -0.99 -3.32
C SER A 213 4.64 -2.04 -2.42
N THR A 214 5.01 -2.14 -1.14
CA THR A 214 4.37 -3.10 -0.21
C THR A 214 2.90 -2.79 0.06
N VAL A 215 2.50 -1.52 -0.05
CA VAL A 215 1.14 -1.06 0.23
C VAL A 215 0.11 -1.73 -0.67
N CYS A 216 0.49 -2.02 -1.92
CA CYS A 216 -0.39 -2.65 -2.90
C CYS A 216 -0.88 -4.04 -2.49
N TYR A 217 -0.13 -4.76 -1.66
CA TYR A 217 -0.55 -6.07 -1.13
C TYR A 217 -1.01 -6.03 0.35
N VAL A 218 -0.66 -4.99 1.12
CA VAL A 218 -1.11 -4.85 2.51
C VAL A 218 -2.64 -4.75 2.61
N ASN A 219 -3.27 -3.99 1.71
CA ASN A 219 -4.73 -3.83 1.71
C ASN A 219 -5.51 -5.14 1.48
N PRO A 220 -5.25 -5.92 0.41
CA PRO A 220 -5.91 -7.21 0.23
C PRO A 220 -5.51 -8.21 1.32
N LEU A 221 -4.28 -8.16 1.85
CA LEU A 221 -3.88 -9.00 2.98
C LEU A 221 -4.73 -8.73 4.24
N LEU A 222 -4.93 -7.46 4.61
CA LEU A 222 -5.77 -7.08 5.74
C LEU A 222 -7.21 -7.58 5.57
N TYR A 223 -7.74 -7.50 4.35
CA TYR A 223 -9.05 -8.06 4.03
C TYR A 223 -9.11 -9.57 4.25
N LEU A 224 -8.13 -10.31 3.71
CA LEU A 224 -8.05 -11.76 3.86
C LEU A 224 -7.96 -12.16 5.33
N VAL A 225 -7.13 -11.49 6.12
CA VAL A 225 -6.99 -11.75 7.57
C VAL A 225 -8.32 -11.56 8.30
N VAL A 226 -9.04 -10.46 8.02
CA VAL A 226 -10.34 -10.18 8.64
C VAL A 226 -11.39 -11.25 8.26
N ILE A 227 -11.41 -11.68 7.00
CA ILE A 227 -12.34 -12.72 6.54
C ILE A 227 -12.00 -14.10 7.12
N ILE A 228 -10.73 -14.51 7.09
CA ILE A 228 -10.29 -15.79 7.64
C ILE A 228 -10.62 -15.87 9.13
N TYR A 229 -10.37 -14.79 9.88
CA TYR A 229 -10.76 -14.69 11.28
C TYR A 229 -12.27 -14.86 11.48
N LYS A 230 -13.09 -14.34 10.56
CA LYS A 230 -14.54 -14.49 10.61
C LYS A 230 -14.99 -15.92 10.29
N LEU A 231 -14.45 -16.52 9.23
CA LEU A 231 -14.79 -17.89 8.81
C LEU A 231 -14.43 -18.91 9.88
N THR A 232 -13.24 -18.79 10.48
CA THR A 232 -12.81 -19.67 11.59
C THR A 232 -13.74 -19.57 12.80
N LYS A 233 -14.21 -18.36 13.15
CA LYS A 233 -15.16 -18.16 14.25
C LYS A 233 -16.57 -18.70 13.95
N CYS A 234 -17.03 -18.63 12.71
CA CYS A 234 -18.32 -19.19 12.29
C CYS A 234 -18.31 -20.72 12.27
N ASN A 235 -17.25 -21.34 11.74
CA ASN A 235 -17.11 -22.80 11.72
C ASN A 235 -17.00 -23.38 13.14
N PHE A 236 -16.34 -22.69 14.08
CA PHE A 236 -16.29 -23.11 15.48
C PHE A 236 -17.67 -23.13 16.16
N LYS A 237 -18.59 -22.23 15.76
CA LYS A 237 -19.93 -22.17 16.33
C LYS A 237 -20.83 -23.32 15.83
N TYR A 238 -20.59 -23.81 14.61
CA TYR A 238 -21.28 -24.99 14.08
C TYR A 238 -20.67 -26.29 14.61
N LEU A 239 -19.35 -26.36 14.81
CA LEU A 239 -18.67 -27.53 15.38
C LEU A 239 -18.95 -27.68 16.89
N GLY A 240 -19.11 -26.58 17.63
CA GLY A 240 -19.48 -26.60 19.04
C GLY A 240 -20.97 -26.77 19.33
N GLY A 241 -21.83 -26.75 18.30
CA GLY A 241 -23.30 -26.89 18.41
C GLY A 241 -23.83 -28.30 18.18
N ILE A 242 -22.96 -29.31 18.04
CA ILE A 242 -23.35 -30.73 17.85
C ILE A 242 -23.77 -31.41 19.17
N ASN A 243 -23.61 -30.74 20.32
CA ASN A 243 -24.12 -31.20 21.62
C ASN A 243 -25.21 -30.20 22.06
N VAL A 244 -26.47 -30.52 22.35
CA VAL A 244 -27.14 -31.77 22.72
C VAL A 244 -28.58 -31.59 22.21
N VAL A 245 -29.05 -32.44 21.29
CA VAL A 245 -30.50 -32.66 21.16
C VAL A 245 -30.91 -33.28 22.48
N GLY A 246 -31.40 -32.45 23.39
CA GLY A 246 -31.98 -32.86 24.65
C GLY A 246 -33.14 -33.78 24.36
N SER A 247 -32.87 -35.08 24.42
CA SER A 247 -33.86 -36.08 24.74
C SER A 247 -34.27 -35.87 26.19
N ASP A 248 -35.13 -34.89 26.47
CA ASP A 248 -35.92 -34.94 27.69
C ASP A 248 -37.40 -35.11 27.33
N SER A 249 -37.73 -36.39 27.35
CA SER A 249 -39.04 -37.00 27.54
C SER A 249 -40.03 -36.14 28.33
N ARG A 250 -41.18 -35.92 27.68
CA ARG A 250 -42.49 -36.40 28.17
C ARG A 250 -42.50 -36.81 29.65
N ASN A 251 -42.89 -35.89 30.52
CA ASN A 251 -43.68 -36.26 31.69
C ASN A 251 -45.10 -35.75 31.44
N MET A 252 -45.94 -36.66 30.94
CA MET A 252 -47.37 -36.60 31.16
C MET A 252 -47.61 -37.14 32.57
N GLY A 253 -48.05 -36.27 33.46
CA GLY A 253 -48.62 -36.55 34.76
C GLY A 253 -49.65 -35.47 35.04
#